data_AF-A0A821JLD3-F1
#
_entry.id   AF-A0A821JLD3-F1
#
_cell.length_a   1.000
_cell.length_b   1.000
_cell.length_c   1.000
_cell.angle_alpha   90.00
_cell.angle_beta   90.00
_cell.angle_gamma   90.00
#
_symmetry.space_group_name_H-M   'P 1'
#
loop_
_entity.id
_entity.type
_entity.pdbx_description
1 polymer ?
#
loop_
_entity_poly.entity_id
_entity_poly.type
_entity_poly.pdbx_seq_one_letter_code
_entity_poly.pdbx_strand_id
1 'polypeptide(L)'
;MIENGNINVESRYDEIKRFILDDYKNDPTILGIDGLLDVLLVLHDECSNATLRGEKSIKAYLENVKTFVSRIKQCRLNRNDFEIIKTIGQGAFGEVVAVKMKNTERIFAMKIMNKMEILNRADIVSFREERDVLVLGDPQWITKLYYAFQDNENLYLLMEYYYGGDLLTLLSTYDDKFSEDMTRFYVAEIILAVDSLHRLGYIHRDIK
;
A
#
# COMPACT_ATOMS: atom_id res chain seq x y z
N MET A 1 -6.45 -31.48 -1.08
CA MET A 1 -5.99 -32.77 -0.51
C MET A 1 -4.49 -32.84 -0.75
N ILE A 2 -3.68 -32.61 0.28
CA ILE A 2 -2.22 -32.68 0.16
C ILE A 2 -1.85 -34.16 0.28
N GLU A 3 -1.29 -34.73 -0.78
CA GLU A 3 -0.71 -36.07 -0.75
C GLU A 3 0.46 -36.05 0.25
N ASN A 4 0.28 -36.74 1.38
CA ASN A 4 1.31 -36.97 2.38
C ASN A 4 2.35 -37.98 1.86
N GLY A 5 3.05 -37.63 0.78
CA GLY A 5 4.37 -38.19 0.51
C GLY A 5 5.29 -37.79 1.65
N ASN A 6 6.13 -38.72 2.12
CA ASN A 6 7.04 -38.50 3.26
C ASN A 6 8.10 -37.43 2.90
N ILE A 7 7.76 -36.14 3.04
CA ILE A 7 8.71 -35.04 2.81
C ILE A 7 9.76 -35.09 3.92
N ASN A 8 11.03 -35.25 3.57
CA ASN A 8 12.11 -35.29 4.55
C ASN A 8 12.21 -33.94 5.30
N VAL A 9 12.80 -33.94 6.50
CA VAL A 9 12.87 -32.77 7.39
C VAL A 9 13.58 -31.56 6.74
N GLU A 10 14.64 -31.78 5.97
CA GLU A 10 15.35 -30.71 5.25
C GLU A 10 14.46 -30.11 4.14
N SER A 11 13.71 -30.96 3.43
CA SER A 11 12.78 -30.51 2.39
C SER A 11 11.64 -29.66 2.95
N ARG A 12 11.17 -29.94 4.18
CA ARG A 12 10.17 -29.11 4.88
C ARG A 12 10.71 -27.72 5.25
N TYR A 13 11.99 -27.63 5.62
CA TYR A 13 12.62 -26.36 5.95
C TYR A 13 12.78 -25.47 4.71
N ASP A 14 13.17 -26.06 3.57
CA ASP A 14 13.25 -25.35 2.31
C ASP A 14 11.87 -24.92 1.78
N GLU A 15 10.83 -25.70 2.06
CA GLU A 15 9.44 -25.33 1.77
C GLU A 15 9.00 -24.10 2.57
N ILE A 16 9.34 -24.00 3.86
CA ILE A 16 9.06 -22.81 4.68
C ILE A 16 9.78 -21.57 4.11
N LYS A 17 11.04 -21.72 3.71
CA LYS A 17 11.79 -20.61 3.08
C LYS A 17 11.12 -20.15 1.80
N ARG A 18 10.74 -21.09 0.92
CA ARG A 18 10.01 -20.78 -0.32
C ARG A 18 8.68 -20.10 -0.03
N PHE A 19 7.91 -20.61 0.94
CA PHE A 19 6.64 -20.03 1.34
C PHE A 19 6.78 -18.56 1.80
N ILE A 20 7.81 -18.25 2.58
CA ILE A 20 8.04 -16.87 3.08
C ILE A 20 8.58 -15.94 1.98
N LEU A 21 9.44 -16.46 1.09
CA LEU A 21 10.17 -15.63 0.11
C LEU A 21 9.48 -15.50 -1.25
N ASP A 22 8.79 -16.54 -1.70
CA ASP A 22 8.29 -16.66 -3.07
C ASP A 22 6.76 -16.56 -3.15
N ASP A 23 6.01 -17.10 -2.19
CA ASP A 23 4.54 -17.18 -2.31
C ASP A 23 3.83 -15.83 -2.11
N TYR A 24 4.45 -14.86 -1.42
CA TYR A 24 3.94 -13.48 -1.37
C TYR A 24 3.84 -12.84 -2.76
N LYS A 25 4.72 -13.21 -3.69
CA LYS A 25 4.66 -12.68 -5.07
C LYS A 25 3.47 -13.24 -5.85
N ASN A 26 2.99 -14.42 -5.46
CA ASN A 26 1.91 -15.14 -6.13
C ASN A 26 0.55 -14.83 -5.47
N ASP A 27 0.54 -14.56 -4.17
CA ASP A 27 -0.65 -14.15 -3.41
C ASP A 27 -0.28 -13.09 -2.36
N PRO A 28 -0.47 -11.78 -2.67
CA PRO A 28 -0.16 -10.70 -1.74
C PRO A 28 -1.12 -10.60 -0.54
N THR A 29 -2.14 -11.48 -0.46
CA THR A 29 -2.99 -11.60 0.72
C THR A 29 -2.35 -12.44 1.83
N ILE A 30 -1.30 -13.21 1.50
CA ILE A 30 -0.52 -14.01 2.46
C ILE A 30 0.48 -13.12 3.20
N LEU A 31 0.78 -13.49 4.45
CA LEU A 31 1.80 -12.82 5.26
C LEU A 31 3.20 -13.01 4.67
N GLY A 32 3.63 -12.05 3.85
CA GLY A 32 4.98 -11.98 3.30
C GLY A 32 6.02 -11.44 4.29
N ILE A 33 7.27 -11.34 3.81
CA ILE A 33 8.39 -10.82 4.60
C ILE A 33 8.12 -9.40 5.14
N ASP A 34 7.48 -8.53 4.37
CA ASP A 34 7.15 -7.17 4.81
C ASP A 34 6.19 -7.17 6.00
N GLY A 35 5.21 -8.08 5.99
CA GLY A 35 4.29 -8.27 7.11
C GLY A 35 4.97 -8.85 8.34
N LEU A 36 5.92 -9.78 8.18
CA LEU A 36 6.73 -10.29 9.30
C LEU A 36 7.60 -9.18 9.91
N LEU A 37 8.17 -8.30 9.07
CA LEU A 37 8.92 -7.14 9.54
C LEU A 37 8.01 -6.15 10.29
N ASP A 38 6.77 -5.93 9.82
CA ASP A 38 5.77 -5.13 10.53
C ASP A 38 5.46 -5.72 11.92
N VAL A 39 5.22 -7.03 12.01
CA VAL A 39 4.97 -7.73 13.28
C VAL A 39 6.14 -7.56 14.26
N LEU A 40 7.37 -7.72 13.78
CA LEU A 40 8.57 -7.53 14.60
C LEU A 40 8.66 -6.11 15.15
N LEU A 41 8.39 -5.10 14.31
CA LEU A 41 8.47 -3.70 14.70
C LEU A 41 7.37 -3.34 15.72
N VAL A 42 6.14 -3.82 15.51
CA VAL A 42 5.05 -3.64 16.47
C VAL A 42 5.40 -4.27 17.82
N LEU A 43 5.90 -5.51 17.83
CA LEU A 43 6.31 -6.17 19.07
C LEU A 43 7.44 -5.42 19.77
N HIS A 44 8.44 -4.94 19.02
CA HIS A 44 9.52 -4.12 19.56
C HIS A 44 8.99 -2.84 20.21
N ASP A 45 8.07 -2.14 19.54
CA ASP A 45 7.55 -0.85 20.00
C ASP A 45 6.67 -1.05 21.25
N GLU A 46 5.84 -2.10 21.30
CA GLU A 46 5.08 -2.48 22.50
C GLU A 46 5.99 -2.86 23.69
N CYS A 47 7.02 -3.68 23.46
CA CYS A 47 7.99 -4.04 24.49
C CYS A 47 8.81 -2.85 25.01
N SER A 48 8.98 -1.81 24.18
CA SER A 48 9.70 -0.58 24.54
C SER A 48 8.88 0.33 25.46
N ASN A 49 7.58 0.07 25.62
CA ASN A 49 6.69 0.82 26.47
C ASN A 49 7.09 0.71 27.96
N ALA A 50 6.90 1.80 28.72
CA ALA A 50 7.40 1.96 30.08
C ALA A 50 6.90 0.87 31.05
N THR A 51 5.69 0.35 30.83
CA THR A 51 5.08 -0.71 31.64
C THR A 51 5.82 -2.05 31.51
N LEU A 52 6.30 -2.37 30.31
CA LEU A 52 6.88 -3.68 29.97
C LEU A 52 8.42 -3.69 30.05
N ARG A 53 9.04 -2.55 29.80
CA ARG A 53 10.51 -2.43 29.74
C ARG A 53 11.24 -2.80 31.03
N GLY A 54 10.54 -2.88 32.17
CA GLY A 54 11.10 -3.28 33.46
C GLY A 54 11.47 -4.76 33.56
N GLU A 55 10.73 -5.63 32.87
CA GLU A 55 10.84 -7.09 32.94
C GLU A 55 12.16 -7.61 32.37
N LYS A 56 12.78 -8.57 33.07
CA LYS A 56 14.11 -9.09 32.68
C LYS A 56 14.10 -9.75 31.30
N SER A 57 13.06 -10.52 31.00
CA SER A 57 12.86 -11.17 29.70
C SER A 57 12.69 -10.14 28.57
N ILE A 58 11.94 -9.08 28.82
CA ILE A 58 11.67 -8.01 27.84
C ILE A 58 12.93 -7.21 27.57
N LYS A 59 13.72 -6.86 28.59
CA LYS A 59 15.03 -6.22 28.40
C LYS A 59 15.97 -7.07 27.54
N ALA A 60 16.03 -8.38 27.82
CA ALA A 60 16.87 -9.30 27.04
C ALA A 60 16.42 -9.37 25.57
N TYR A 61 15.10 -9.42 25.32
CA TYR A 61 14.54 -9.37 23.98
C TYR A 61 14.91 -8.07 23.26
N LEU A 62 14.67 -6.90 23.88
CA LEU A 62 14.94 -5.60 23.29
C LEU A 62 16.41 -5.45 22.89
N GLU A 63 17.36 -5.83 23.76
CA GLU A 63 18.79 -5.77 23.43
C GLU A 63 19.16 -6.73 22.30
N ASN A 64 18.55 -7.92 22.21
CA ASN A 64 18.80 -8.88 21.14
C ASN A 64 18.37 -8.36 19.76
N VAL A 65 17.20 -7.71 19.67
CA VAL A 65 16.66 -7.25 18.38
C VAL A 65 17.09 -5.84 18.00
N LYS A 66 17.69 -5.08 18.92
CA LYS A 66 18.00 -3.64 18.78
C LYS A 66 18.69 -3.27 17.47
N THR A 67 19.80 -3.94 17.16
CA THR A 67 20.60 -3.64 15.95
C THR A 67 19.80 -3.92 14.68
N PHE A 68 19.06 -5.03 14.68
CA PHE A 68 18.26 -5.44 13.54
C PHE A 68 17.08 -4.49 13.31
N VAL A 69 16.34 -4.15 14.37
CA VAL A 69 15.25 -3.16 14.30
C VAL A 69 15.75 -1.79 13.85
N SER A 70 16.88 -1.33 14.38
CA SER A 70 17.48 -0.06 13.96
C SER A 70 17.82 -0.07 12.47
N ARG A 71 18.39 -1.17 11.97
CA ARG A 71 18.69 -1.31 10.53
C ARG A 71 17.43 -1.32 9.67
N ILE A 72 16.38 -2.05 10.08
CA ILE A 72 15.10 -2.06 9.36
C ILE A 72 14.50 -0.66 9.32
N LYS A 73 14.42 0.04 10.46
CA LYS A 73 13.87 1.41 10.52
C LYS A 73 14.66 2.41 9.65
N GLN A 74 15.97 2.24 9.51
CA GLN A 74 16.81 3.07 8.62
C GLN A 74 16.62 2.75 7.14
N CYS A 75 16.39 1.50 6.78
CA CYS A 75 16.27 1.07 5.39
C CYS A 75 14.85 1.18 4.84
N ARG A 76 13.83 1.21 5.71
CA ARG A 76 12.44 1.40 5.30
C ARG A 76 12.22 2.79 4.73
N LEU A 77 11.34 2.85 3.72
CA LEU A 77 10.86 4.12 3.18
C LEU A 77 10.25 4.96 4.29
N ASN A 78 10.57 6.23 4.25
CA ASN A 78 10.07 7.22 5.18
C ASN A 78 9.55 8.45 4.42
N ARG A 79 8.66 9.21 5.07
CA ARG A 79 8.09 10.41 4.48
C ARG A 79 9.15 11.42 4.07
N ASN A 80 10.28 11.50 4.78
CA ASN A 80 11.38 12.42 4.51
C ASN A 80 12.21 12.05 3.27
N ASP A 81 12.00 10.87 2.65
CA ASP A 81 12.60 10.51 1.36
C ASP A 81 11.97 11.27 0.19
N PHE A 82 10.88 12.01 0.44
CA PHE A 82 10.08 12.69 -0.56
C PHE A 82 9.96 14.19 -0.29
N GLU A 83 10.09 15.00 -1.34
CA GLU A 83 9.82 16.44 -1.33
C GLU A 83 8.40 16.69 -1.84
N ILE A 84 7.57 17.42 -1.08
CA ILE A 84 6.23 17.82 -1.57
C ILE A 84 6.40 18.92 -2.60
N ILE A 85 5.79 18.71 -3.76
CA ILE A 85 5.67 19.71 -4.81
C ILE A 85 4.39 20.51 -4.60
N LYS A 86 3.24 19.83 -4.54
CA LYS A 86 1.91 20.45 -4.36
C LYS A 86 0.88 19.46 -3.88
N THR A 87 -0.17 19.95 -3.21
CA THR A 87 -1.40 19.17 -2.97
C THR A 87 -2.20 19.08 -4.27
N ILE A 88 -2.65 17.87 -4.60
CA ILE A 88 -3.43 17.57 -5.83
C ILE A 88 -4.83 17.01 -5.53
N GLY A 89 -5.09 16.59 -4.29
CA GLY A 89 -6.42 16.17 -3.87
C GLY A 89 -6.55 16.19 -2.35
N GLN A 90 -7.77 16.41 -1.87
CA GLN A 90 -8.13 16.24 -0.46
C GLN A 90 -9.34 15.32 -0.39
N GLY A 91 -9.20 14.24 0.37
CA GLY A 91 -10.25 13.27 0.60
C GLY A 91 -10.74 13.30 2.04
N ALA A 92 -11.77 12.51 2.32
CA ALA A 92 -12.34 12.42 3.66
C ALA A 92 -11.40 11.82 4.73
N PHE A 93 -10.30 11.18 4.32
CA PHE A 93 -9.42 10.37 5.18
C PHE A 93 -7.93 10.73 5.01
N GLY A 94 -7.64 11.84 4.32
CA GLY A 94 -6.28 12.21 3.99
C GLY A 94 -6.15 13.14 2.80
N GLU A 95 -4.89 13.41 2.45
CA GLU A 95 -4.55 14.24 1.29
C GLU A 95 -3.75 13.45 0.27
N VAL A 96 -3.83 13.90 -0.98
CA VAL A 96 -2.99 13.42 -2.07
C VAL A 96 -2.09 14.57 -2.50
N VAL A 97 -0.78 14.33 -2.46
CA VAL A 97 0.24 15.32 -2.82
C VAL A 97 1.11 14.78 -3.95
N ALA A 98 1.45 15.63 -4.91
CA ALA A 98 2.52 15.35 -5.86
C ALA A 98 3.86 15.49 -5.13
N VAL A 99 4.72 14.49 -5.24
CA VAL A 99 6.02 14.45 -4.56
C VAL A 99 7.15 14.08 -5.52
N LYS A 100 8.34 14.61 -5.25
CA LYS A 100 9.60 14.19 -5.89
C LYS A 100 10.38 13.29 -4.95
N MET A 101 10.79 12.12 -5.42
CA MET A 101 11.67 11.25 -4.65
C MET A 101 13.09 11.85 -4.63
N LYS A 102 13.63 12.09 -3.43
CA LYS A 102 14.95 12.72 -3.26
C LYS A 102 16.03 11.94 -3.99
N ASN A 103 17.04 12.67 -4.48
CA ASN A 103 18.15 12.12 -5.28
C ASN A 103 17.72 11.47 -6.61
N THR A 104 16.49 11.69 -7.04
CA THR A 104 15.98 11.26 -8.34
C THR A 104 15.16 12.39 -8.97
N GLU A 105 14.89 12.30 -10.27
CA GLU A 105 13.94 13.18 -10.97
C GLU A 105 12.53 12.57 -11.07
N ARG A 106 12.25 11.51 -10.30
CA ARG A 106 10.96 10.81 -10.37
C ARG A 106 9.90 11.50 -9.51
N ILE A 107 8.77 11.78 -10.15
CA ILE A 107 7.58 12.36 -9.53
C ILE A 107 6.51 11.28 -9.33
N PHE A 108 5.83 11.34 -8.20
CA PHE A 108 4.78 10.41 -7.80
C PHE A 108 3.59 11.16 -7.20
N ALA A 109 2.44 10.50 -7.13
CA ALA A 109 1.33 10.90 -6.29
C ALA A 109 1.43 10.13 -4.96
N MET A 110 1.43 10.83 -3.84
CA MET A 110 1.47 10.22 -2.51
C MET A 110 0.15 10.50 -1.79
N LYS A 111 -0.61 9.45 -1.52
CA LYS A 111 -1.78 9.53 -0.63
C LYS A 111 -1.31 9.34 0.81
N ILE A 112 -1.61 10.30 1.67
CA ILE A 112 -1.27 10.32 3.08
C ILE A 112 -2.57 10.16 3.87
N MET A 113 -2.67 9.13 4.71
CA MET A 113 -3.89 8.85 5.48
C MET A 113 -3.57 8.71 6.96
N ASN A 114 -4.28 9.43 7.81
CA ASN A 114 -4.04 9.40 9.24
C ASN A 114 -4.60 8.10 9.86
N LYS A 115 -3.77 7.38 10.62
CA LYS A 115 -4.14 6.10 11.23
C LYS A 115 -5.29 6.23 12.23
N MET A 116 -5.29 7.28 13.04
CA MET A 116 -6.34 7.50 14.03
C MET A 116 -7.68 7.83 13.36
N GLU A 117 -7.67 8.62 12.28
CA GLU A 117 -8.88 8.90 11.50
C GLU A 117 -9.45 7.65 10.83
N ILE A 118 -8.59 6.78 10.28
CA ILE A 118 -9.01 5.49 9.73
C ILE A 118 -9.66 4.63 10.81
N LEU A 119 -9.01 4.49 11.99
CA LEU A 119 -9.54 3.68 13.09
C LEU A 119 -10.88 4.20 13.60
N ASN A 120 -11.02 5.52 13.73
CA ASN A 120 -12.27 6.16 14.16
C ASN A 120 -13.43 5.97 13.17
N ARG A 121 -13.14 5.56 11.92
CA ARG A 121 -14.12 5.34 10.85
C ARG A 121 -14.01 3.94 10.25
N ALA A 122 -13.47 2.97 11.00
CA ALA A 122 -13.16 1.63 10.51
C ALA A 122 -14.37 0.91 9.91
N ASP A 123 -15.59 1.21 10.36
CA ASP A 123 -16.83 0.63 9.82
C ASP A 123 -17.14 1.05 8.38
N ILE A 124 -16.51 2.12 7.90
CA ILE A 124 -16.77 2.75 6.59
C ILE A 124 -15.53 2.69 5.69
N VAL A 125 -14.34 2.61 6.27
CA VAL A 125 -13.07 2.74 5.55
C VAL A 125 -12.52 1.38 5.14
N SER A 126 -12.37 1.21 3.83
CA SER A 126 -11.85 -0.01 3.20
C SER A 126 -10.37 0.13 2.79
N PHE A 127 -9.50 0.56 3.72
CA PHE A 127 -8.10 0.86 3.34
C PHE A 127 -7.32 -0.39 2.89
N ARG A 128 -7.69 -1.56 3.41
CA ARG A 128 -7.08 -2.84 3.01
C ARG A 128 -7.48 -3.16 1.58
N GLU A 129 -8.76 -3.05 1.27
CA GLU A 129 -9.31 -3.27 -0.06
C GLU A 129 -8.74 -2.27 -1.06
N GLU A 130 -8.58 -0.99 -0.69
CA GLU A 130 -7.93 0.00 -1.55
C GLU A 130 -6.48 -0.40 -1.88
N ARG A 131 -5.69 -0.77 -0.86
CA ARG A 131 -4.32 -1.25 -1.07
C ARG A 131 -4.29 -2.50 -1.93
N ASP A 132 -5.16 -3.47 -1.65
CA ASP A 132 -5.17 -4.76 -2.33
C ASP A 132 -5.56 -4.59 -3.81
N VAL A 133 -6.53 -3.73 -4.13
CA VAL A 133 -6.87 -3.34 -5.52
C VAL A 133 -5.70 -2.66 -6.20
N LEU A 134 -4.97 -1.79 -5.51
CA LEU A 134 -3.80 -1.11 -6.08
C LEU A 134 -2.59 -2.04 -6.29
N VAL A 135 -2.49 -3.14 -5.54
CA VAL A 135 -1.44 -4.17 -5.66
C VAL A 135 -1.79 -5.21 -6.74
N LEU A 136 -3.04 -5.68 -6.75
CA LEU A 136 -3.53 -6.76 -7.62
C LEU A 136 -4.14 -6.26 -8.93
N GLY A 137 -4.48 -4.97 -8.98
CA GLY A 137 -5.10 -4.31 -10.12
C GLY A 137 -4.29 -4.43 -11.40
N ASP A 138 -5.00 -4.46 -12.53
CA ASP A 138 -4.36 -4.38 -13.84
C ASP A 138 -3.75 -2.97 -14.00
N PRO A 139 -2.40 -2.83 -14.11
CA PRO A 139 -1.74 -1.53 -14.18
C PRO A 139 -2.04 -0.78 -15.49
N GLN A 140 -2.68 -1.42 -16.47
CA GLN A 140 -3.21 -0.73 -17.65
C GLN A 140 -4.39 0.19 -17.29
N TRP A 141 -5.21 -0.23 -16.33
CA TRP A 141 -6.52 0.37 -16.04
C TRP A 141 -6.61 1.02 -14.66
N ILE A 142 -5.85 0.50 -13.70
CA ILE A 142 -5.84 0.93 -12.31
C ILE A 142 -4.52 1.65 -12.03
N THR A 143 -4.59 2.71 -11.23
CA THR A 143 -3.42 3.46 -10.80
C THR A 143 -2.35 2.54 -10.24
N LYS A 144 -1.15 2.62 -10.82
CA LYS A 144 -0.03 1.79 -10.38
C LYS A 144 0.49 2.22 -9.02
N LEU A 145 0.52 1.28 -8.08
CA LEU A 145 1.20 1.43 -6.79
C LEU A 145 2.68 1.05 -6.93
N TYR A 146 3.56 1.93 -6.47
CA TYR A 146 5.00 1.65 -6.37
C TYR A 146 5.38 1.17 -4.99
N TYR A 147 4.88 1.85 -3.94
CA TYR A 147 5.20 1.50 -2.56
C TYR A 147 4.02 1.78 -1.63
N ALA A 148 3.83 0.93 -0.63
CA ALA A 148 3.02 1.21 0.54
C ALA A 148 3.91 1.17 1.78
N PHE A 149 3.87 2.21 2.60
CA PHE A 149 4.65 2.29 3.83
C PHE A 149 3.89 3.06 4.91
N GLN A 150 4.43 3.08 6.12
CA GLN A 150 3.77 3.69 7.28
C GLN A 150 4.80 4.26 8.24
N ASP A 151 4.37 5.25 9.03
CA ASP A 151 5.08 5.71 10.21
C ASP A 151 4.17 5.60 11.45
N ASN A 152 4.49 6.32 12.53
CA ASN A 152 3.70 6.25 13.76
C ASN A 152 2.27 6.80 13.59
N GLU A 153 2.06 7.74 12.65
CA GLU A 153 0.83 8.53 12.56
C GLU A 153 0.04 8.23 11.28
N ASN A 154 0.73 7.86 10.20
CA ASN A 154 0.13 7.83 8.86
C ASN A 154 0.44 6.53 8.11
N LEU A 155 -0.45 6.22 7.17
CA LEU A 155 -0.23 5.30 6.06
C LEU A 155 0.04 6.09 4.78
N TYR A 156 0.94 5.56 3.96
CA TYR A 156 1.38 6.19 2.71
C TYR A 156 1.23 5.22 1.54
N LEU A 157 0.59 5.68 0.48
CA LEU A 157 0.55 4.99 -0.82
C LEU A 157 1.26 5.86 -1.85
N LEU A 158 2.39 5.39 -2.36
CA LEU A 158 3.15 6.05 -3.42
C LEU A 158 2.76 5.45 -4.77
N MET A 159 2.13 6.28 -5.60
CA MET A 159 1.46 5.89 -6.83
C MET A 159 2.03 6.65 -8.03
N GLU A 160 1.75 6.14 -9.23
CA GLU A 160 2.00 6.87 -10.46
C GLU A 160 1.32 8.25 -10.46
N TYR A 161 2.02 9.26 -10.97
CA TYR A 161 1.47 10.60 -11.11
C TYR A 161 1.00 10.83 -12.55
N TYR A 162 -0.32 10.95 -12.73
CA TYR A 162 -0.92 11.26 -14.02
C TYR A 162 -1.00 12.77 -14.25
N TYR A 163 -0.04 13.31 -15.02
CA TYR A 163 0.06 14.74 -15.33
C TYR A 163 -1.15 15.30 -16.09
N GLY A 164 -1.94 14.45 -16.75
CA GLY A 164 -3.08 14.83 -17.57
C GLY A 164 -4.31 15.33 -16.80
N GLY A 165 -4.33 15.16 -15.47
CA GLY A 165 -5.50 15.51 -14.64
C GLY A 165 -6.62 14.47 -14.70
N ASP A 166 -7.82 14.88 -14.33
CA ASP A 166 -9.02 14.04 -14.29
C ASP A 166 -10.02 14.38 -15.40
N LEU A 167 -11.01 13.50 -15.59
CA LEU A 167 -12.02 13.65 -16.63
C LEU A 167 -12.92 14.86 -16.40
N LEU A 168 -13.16 15.24 -15.14
CA LEU A 168 -13.94 16.43 -14.79
C LEU A 168 -13.25 17.71 -15.28
N THR A 169 -11.95 17.83 -15.00
CA THR A 169 -11.11 18.95 -15.46
C THR A 169 -11.08 19.00 -16.99
N LEU A 170 -10.92 17.84 -17.64
CA LEU A 170 -10.97 17.76 -19.10
C LEU A 170 -12.33 18.20 -19.63
N LEU A 171 -13.43 17.72 -19.05
CA LEU A 171 -14.80 18.07 -19.46
C LEU A 171 -15.06 19.58 -19.39
N SER A 172 -14.57 20.24 -18.35
CA SER A 172 -14.69 21.69 -18.21
C SER A 172 -13.90 22.48 -19.27
N THR A 173 -12.89 21.90 -19.92
CA THR A 173 -12.22 22.54 -21.07
C THR A 173 -13.03 22.48 -22.38
N TYR A 174 -14.12 21.70 -22.40
CA TYR A 174 -15.02 21.53 -23.54
C TYR A 174 -16.45 22.00 -23.22
N ASP A 175 -16.60 23.10 -22.47
CA ASP A 175 -17.92 23.69 -22.12
C ASP A 175 -18.89 22.67 -21.48
N ASP A 176 -18.33 21.84 -20.60
CA ASP A 176 -19.00 20.75 -19.88
C ASP A 176 -19.65 19.67 -20.78
N LYS A 177 -19.25 19.58 -22.06
CA LYS A 177 -19.81 18.61 -23.01
C LYS A 177 -18.76 18.08 -23.98
N PHE A 178 -18.58 16.77 -23.99
CA PHE A 178 -17.82 16.10 -25.03
C PHE A 178 -18.66 15.86 -26.29
N SER A 179 -17.97 15.74 -27.43
CA SER A 179 -18.57 15.17 -28.64
C SER A 179 -18.90 13.69 -28.42
N GLU A 180 -19.78 13.15 -29.26
CA GLU A 180 -20.15 11.74 -29.18
C GLU A 180 -18.92 10.82 -29.35
N ASP A 181 -18.01 11.15 -30.27
CA ASP A 181 -16.80 10.34 -30.50
C ASP A 181 -15.85 10.34 -29.30
N MET A 182 -15.65 11.50 -28.64
CA MET A 182 -14.84 11.56 -27.42
C MET A 182 -15.52 10.80 -26.27
N THR A 183 -16.84 10.95 -26.14
CA THR A 183 -17.63 10.23 -25.14
C THR A 183 -17.50 8.72 -25.34
N ARG A 184 -17.64 8.24 -26.59
CA ARG A 184 -17.49 6.83 -26.95
C ARG A 184 -16.14 6.29 -26.54
N PHE A 185 -15.07 7.04 -26.78
CA PHE A 185 -13.70 6.67 -26.40
C PHE A 185 -13.56 6.52 -24.87
N TYR A 186 -13.84 7.56 -24.10
CA TYR A 186 -13.64 7.53 -22.65
C TYR A 186 -14.56 6.54 -21.94
N VAL A 187 -15.82 6.43 -22.36
CA VAL A 187 -16.75 5.47 -21.77
C VAL A 187 -16.30 4.03 -22.05
N ALA A 188 -15.77 3.73 -23.24
CA ALA A 188 -15.23 2.40 -23.54
C ALA A 188 -14.06 2.04 -22.62
N GLU A 189 -13.10 2.96 -22.43
CA GLU A 189 -11.96 2.76 -21.52
C GLU A 189 -12.42 2.59 -20.06
N ILE A 190 -13.40 3.40 -19.60
CA ILE A 190 -13.98 3.27 -18.25
C ILE A 190 -14.63 1.89 -18.07
N ILE A 191 -15.38 1.40 -19.06
CA ILE A 191 -16.00 0.06 -18.99
C ILE A 191 -14.93 -1.02 -18.82
N LEU A 192 -13.83 -0.94 -19.57
CA LEU A 192 -12.72 -1.90 -19.46
C LEU A 192 -12.04 -1.82 -18.09
N ALA A 193 -11.85 -0.62 -17.55
CA ALA A 193 -11.29 -0.43 -16.22
C ALA A 193 -12.19 -1.02 -15.12
N VAL A 194 -13.50 -0.77 -15.20
CA VAL A 194 -14.48 -1.31 -14.25
C VAL A 194 -14.57 -2.83 -14.34
N ASP A 195 -14.57 -3.40 -15.55
CA ASP A 195 -14.53 -4.85 -15.75
C ASP A 195 -13.26 -5.47 -15.14
N SER A 196 -12.11 -4.82 -15.33
CA SER A 196 -10.84 -5.29 -14.73
C SER A 196 -10.93 -5.42 -13.21
N LEU A 197 -11.58 -4.46 -12.54
CA LEU A 197 -11.80 -4.48 -11.10
C LEU A 197 -12.82 -5.56 -10.69
N HIS A 198 -13.91 -5.70 -11.44
CA HIS A 198 -14.92 -6.72 -11.18
C HIS A 198 -14.37 -8.14 -11.32
N ARG A 199 -13.43 -8.39 -12.25
CA ARG A 199 -12.74 -9.69 -12.38
C ARG A 199 -11.88 -10.03 -11.16
N LEU A 200 -11.44 -9.04 -10.39
CA LEU A 200 -10.77 -9.23 -9.10
C LEU A 200 -11.74 -9.47 -7.93
N GLY A 201 -13.05 -9.40 -8.17
CA GLY A 201 -14.08 -9.60 -7.13
C GLY A 201 -14.40 -8.35 -6.31
N TYR A 202 -13.92 -7.17 -6.72
CA TYR A 202 -14.18 -5.91 -6.02
C TYR A 202 -15.26 -5.09 -6.74
N ILE A 203 -16.03 -4.30 -5.98
CA ILE A 203 -16.98 -3.31 -6.50
C ILE A 203 -16.47 -1.93 -6.09
N HIS A 204 -16.27 -1.02 -7.05
CA HIS A 204 -15.68 0.31 -6.79
C HIS A 204 -16.54 1.18 -5.85
N ARG A 205 -17.87 1.16 -6.02
CA ARG A 205 -18.87 1.93 -5.26
C ARG A 205 -18.81 3.47 -5.36
N ASP A 206 -17.79 4.05 -6.00
CA ASP A 206 -17.64 5.51 -6.14
C ASP A 206 -17.13 5.94 -7.53
N ILE A 207 -17.70 5.40 -8.61
CA ILE A 207 -17.34 5.79 -9.99
C ILE A 207 -17.98 7.15 -10.30
N LYS A 208 -17.15 8.13 -10.65
CA LYS A 208 -17.55 9.52 -10.96
C LYS A 208 -16.50 10.22 -11.81
#